data_AF-A0A0H2KNU3-F1
#
_entry.id   AF-A0A0H2KNU3-F1
#
_cell.length_a   1.000
_cell.length_b   1.000
_cell.length_c   1.000
_cell.angle_alpha   90.00
_cell.angle_beta   90.00
_cell.angle_gamma   90.00
#
_symmetry.space_group_name_H-M   'P 1'
#
loop_
_entity.id
_entity.type
_entity.pdbx_description
1 polymer ?
#
loop_
_entity_poly.entity_id
_entity_poly.type
_entity_poly.pdbx_seq_one_letter_code
_entity_poly.pdbx_strand_id
1 'polypeptide(L)'
;MFQGFKEFVLRGNAIDLAVGVVIGAAFASVVDAIVTYLINPIIGAIFGKPDISNLWDITLRPANDGVEASVLSVGGLLNAFLQFLIIAIALYFVIVLPMNKLAERRKQDVEPEPEAPAEDVRVLQEIRDLLAAQAGSGPGAAPGGPTPPRGF
;
A
#
# COMPACT_ATOMS: atom_id res chain seq x y z
N MET A 1 -0.25 29.17 15.62
CA MET A 1 -0.15 28.32 14.40
C MET A 1 1.01 27.35 14.44
N PHE A 2 2.23 27.79 14.76
CA PHE A 2 3.41 26.91 14.85
C PHE A 2 3.28 25.78 15.90
N GLN A 3 2.67 26.05 17.06
CA GLN A 3 2.35 25.01 18.07
C GLN A 3 1.32 23.99 17.56
N GLY A 4 0.22 24.45 16.96
CA GLY A 4 -0.80 23.56 16.40
C GLY A 4 -0.31 22.73 15.21
N PHE A 5 0.62 23.27 14.40
CA PHE A 5 1.29 22.51 13.34
C PHE A 5 2.22 21.43 13.91
N LYS A 6 2.97 21.76 14.97
CA LYS A 6 3.80 20.79 15.69
C LYS A 6 2.94 19.67 16.31
N GLU A 7 1.82 20.00 16.95
CA GLU A 7 0.88 19.01 17.51
C GLU A 7 0.19 18.15 16.44
N PHE A 8 -0.05 18.69 15.24
CA PHE A 8 -0.57 17.93 14.10
C PHE A 8 0.46 16.94 13.55
N VAL A 9 1.71 17.37 13.39
CA VAL A 9 2.83 16.52 12.93
C VAL A 9 3.19 15.45 13.97
N LEU A 10 3.18 15.80 15.26
CA LEU A 10 3.44 14.89 16.38
C LEU A 10 2.35 13.82 16.58
N ARG A 11 1.21 13.92 15.89
CA ARG A 11 0.14 12.90 15.91
C ARG A 11 0.53 11.62 15.13
N GLY A 12 1.77 11.54 14.61
CA GLY A 12 2.38 10.35 14.01
C GLY A 12 1.92 10.06 12.58
N ASN A 13 0.60 9.99 12.37
CA ASN A 13 -0.01 9.63 11.08
C ASN A 13 0.42 10.53 9.90
N ALA A 14 0.74 11.80 10.15
CA ALA A 14 1.13 12.74 9.10
C ALA A 14 2.58 12.56 8.64
N ILE A 15 3.48 12.15 9.53
CA ILE A 15 4.91 11.97 9.21
C ILE A 15 5.08 10.72 8.36
N ASP A 16 4.48 9.60 8.76
CA ASP A 16 4.61 8.33 8.04
C ASP A 16 4.02 8.43 6.62
N LEU A 17 2.89 9.11 6.49
CA LEU A 17 2.29 9.40 5.19
C LEU A 17 3.19 10.31 4.34
N ALA A 18 3.72 11.39 4.91
CA ALA A 18 4.61 12.31 4.20
C ALA A 18 5.89 11.62 3.71
N VAL A 19 6.50 10.79 4.57
CA VAL A 19 7.68 10.00 4.23
C VAL A 19 7.35 9.00 3.11
N GLY A 20 6.22 8.29 3.22
CA GLY A 20 5.77 7.36 2.18
C GLY A 20 5.57 8.03 0.81
N VAL A 21 4.98 9.23 0.77
CA VAL A 21 4.77 9.99 -0.47
C VAL A 21 6.09 10.46 -1.07
N VAL A 22 7.01 11.01 -0.26
CA VAL A 22 8.31 11.49 -0.74
C VAL A 22 9.17 10.34 -1.27
N ILE A 23 9.22 9.23 -0.54
CA ILE A 23 9.95 8.03 -0.96
C ILE A 23 9.32 7.45 -2.23
N GLY A 24 7.99 7.35 -2.29
CA GLY A 24 7.27 6.89 -3.48
C GLY A 24 7.58 7.71 -4.73
N ALA A 25 7.60 9.05 -4.60
CA ALA A 25 7.96 9.95 -5.69
C ALA A 25 9.42 9.76 -6.14
N ALA A 26 10.35 9.66 -5.19
CA ALA A 26 11.77 9.45 -5.51
C ALA A 26 12.01 8.11 -6.24
N PHE A 27 11.35 7.03 -5.79
CA PHE A 27 11.44 5.73 -6.47
C PHE A 27 10.82 5.76 -7.87
N ALA A 28 9.69 6.44 -8.06
CA ALA A 28 9.09 6.61 -9.38
C ALA A 28 10.07 7.27 -10.35
N SER A 29 10.80 8.32 -9.93
CA SER A 29 11.83 8.96 -10.75
C SER A 29 13.00 8.03 -11.10
N VAL A 30 13.43 7.17 -10.18
CA VAL A 30 14.50 6.19 -10.47
C VAL A 30 14.04 5.19 -11.52
N VAL A 31 12.82 4.69 -11.42
CA VAL A 31 12.28 3.73 -12.39
C VAL A 31 12.07 4.39 -13.75
N ASP A 32 11.55 5.61 -13.77
CA ASP A 32 11.40 6.38 -15.00
C ASP A 32 12.75 6.63 -15.69
N ALA A 33 13.81 6.93 -14.93
CA ALA A 33 15.16 7.05 -15.47
C ALA A 33 15.67 5.73 -16.08
N ILE A 34 15.43 4.59 -15.43
CA ILE A 34 15.80 3.28 -15.98
C ILE A 34 15.04 3.03 -17.28
N VAL A 35 13.74 3.30 -17.31
CA VAL A 35 12.94 3.11 -18.52
C VAL A 35 13.44 4.03 -19.63
N THR A 36 13.62 5.31 -19.34
CA THR A 36 14.03 6.32 -20.32
C THR A 36 15.44 6.08 -20.88
N TYR A 37 16.40 5.73 -20.02
CA TYR A 37 17.81 5.62 -20.43
C TYR A 37 18.25 4.20 -20.81
N LEU A 38 17.54 3.15 -20.37
CA LEU A 38 17.89 1.77 -20.66
C LEU A 38 16.86 1.07 -21.55
N ILE A 39 15.58 1.16 -21.21
CA ILE A 39 14.53 0.41 -21.93
C ILE A 39 14.17 1.07 -23.27
N ASN A 40 13.94 2.38 -23.29
CA ASN A 40 13.55 3.10 -24.50
C ASN A 40 14.60 2.98 -25.63
N PRO A 41 15.93 3.05 -25.38
CA PRO A 41 16.94 2.82 -26.41
C PRO A 41 16.95 1.39 -26.95
N ILE A 42 16.70 0.38 -26.11
CA ILE A 42 16.62 -1.03 -26.55
C ILE A 42 15.40 -1.23 -27.45
N ILE A 43 14.25 -0.64 -27.07
CA ILE A 43 13.04 -0.67 -27.89
C ILE A 43 13.29 0.09 -29.20
N GLY A 44 13.89 1.27 -29.15
CA GLY A 44 14.25 2.05 -30.33
C GLY A 44 15.21 1.33 -31.27
N ALA A 45 16.15 0.54 -30.74
CA ALA A 45 17.07 -0.28 -31.54
C ALA A 45 16.37 -1.46 -32.23
N ILE A 46 15.36 -2.06 -31.61
CA ILE A 46 14.62 -3.21 -32.17
C ILE A 46 13.55 -2.77 -33.16
N PHE A 47 12.80 -1.71 -32.83
CA PHE A 47 11.64 -1.24 -33.60
C PHE A 47 11.95 -0.06 -34.53
N GLY A 48 13.18 0.45 -34.52
CA GLY A 48 13.67 1.49 -35.42
C GLY A 48 13.16 2.91 -35.13
N LYS A 49 12.15 3.06 -34.26
CA LYS A 49 11.70 4.35 -33.71
C LYS A 49 11.54 4.22 -32.19
N PRO A 50 12.22 5.07 -31.40
CA PRO A 50 12.05 5.08 -29.94
C PRO A 50 10.65 5.55 -29.52
N ASP A 51 9.94 6.23 -30.41
CA ASP A 51 8.72 6.96 -30.08
C ASP A 51 7.69 6.84 -31.21
N ILE A 52 6.53 6.27 -30.89
CA ILE A 52 5.38 6.08 -31.80
C ILE A 52 4.52 7.35 -31.84
N SER A 53 4.86 8.36 -31.04
CA SER A 53 4.08 9.61 -30.90
C SER A 53 3.67 10.24 -32.23
N ASN A 54 4.55 10.28 -33.23
CA ASN A 54 4.25 10.95 -34.50
C ASN A 54 3.47 10.09 -35.53
N LEU A 55 2.99 8.90 -35.15
CA LEU A 55 2.11 8.10 -36.03
C LEU A 55 0.69 8.65 -35.94
N TRP A 56 0.17 9.14 -37.07
CA TRP A 56 -1.18 9.69 -37.20
C TRP A 56 -1.42 10.99 -36.41
N ASP A 57 -0.51 11.94 -36.55
CA ASP A 57 -0.75 13.31 -36.13
C ASP A 57 -1.72 13.99 -37.08
N ILE A 58 -2.92 14.32 -36.57
CA ILE A 58 -3.90 15.13 -37.29
C ILE A 58 -3.76 16.56 -36.78
N THR A 59 -3.14 17.43 -37.57
CA THR A 59 -3.06 18.87 -37.27
C THR A 59 -4.44 19.48 -37.43
N LEU A 60 -5.13 19.74 -36.30
CA LEU A 60 -6.46 20.35 -36.28
C LEU A 60 -6.38 21.86 -36.55
N ARG A 61 -5.26 22.50 -36.19
CA ARG A 61 -4.99 23.91 -36.52
C ARG A 61 -3.49 24.16 -36.68
N PRO A 62 -3.03 24.71 -37.83
CA PRO A 62 -1.63 25.08 -38.01
C PRO A 62 -1.25 26.24 -37.08
N ALA A 63 0.00 26.23 -36.59
CA ALA A 63 0.53 27.31 -35.78
C ALA A 63 0.70 28.56 -36.65
N ASN A 64 -0.01 29.64 -36.32
CA ASN A 64 0.18 30.98 -36.88
C ASN A 64 0.24 31.97 -35.72
N ASP A 65 1.17 32.93 -35.80
CA ASP A 65 1.33 34.10 -34.93
C ASP A 65 1.09 33.86 -33.43
N GLY A 66 2.04 33.18 -32.78
CA GLY A 66 2.12 33.11 -31.33
C GLY A 66 1.17 32.13 -30.65
N VAL A 67 0.46 31.29 -31.41
CA VAL A 67 -0.41 30.25 -30.86
C VAL A 67 0.07 28.86 -31.30
N GLU A 68 0.33 27.98 -30.32
CA GLU A 68 0.77 26.61 -30.57
C GLU A 68 -0.22 25.83 -31.45
N ALA A 69 0.30 25.03 -32.37
CA ALA A 69 -0.50 24.16 -33.22
C ALA A 69 -1.26 23.16 -32.37
N SER A 70 -2.57 23.04 -32.59
CA SER A 70 -3.37 22.01 -31.95
C SER A 70 -3.28 20.75 -32.80
N VAL A 71 -2.38 19.85 -32.41
CA VAL A 71 -2.19 18.56 -33.07
C VAL A 71 -2.85 17.48 -32.21
N LEU A 72 -3.80 16.75 -32.79
CA LEU A 72 -4.33 15.55 -32.17
C LEU A 72 -3.42 14.39 -32.56
N SER A 73 -2.55 14.02 -31.63
CA SER A 73 -1.60 12.93 -31.80
C SER A 73 -2.19 11.63 -31.25
N VAL A 74 -2.81 10.84 -32.13
CA VAL A 74 -3.32 9.50 -31.77
C VAL A 74 -2.14 8.57 -31.44
N GLY A 75 -1.02 8.73 -32.15
CA GLY A 75 0.24 8.06 -31.86
C GLY A 75 0.80 8.43 -30.50
N GLY A 76 0.70 9.70 -30.09
CA GLY A 76 1.13 10.18 -28.77
C GLY A 76 0.38 9.51 -27.63
N LEU A 77 -0.93 9.31 -27.79
CA LEU A 77 -1.75 8.60 -26.81
C LEU A 77 -1.36 7.12 -26.70
N LEU A 78 -1.17 6.45 -27.84
CA LEU A 78 -0.75 5.05 -27.86
C LEU A 78 0.66 4.87 -27.27
N ASN A 79 1.56 5.81 -27.56
CA ASN A 79 2.90 5.85 -27.01
C ASN A 79 2.88 6.04 -25.49
N ALA A 80 2.06 6.97 -24.97
CA ALA A 80 1.88 7.15 -23.53
C ALA A 80 1.35 5.87 -22.85
N PHE A 81 0.43 5.16 -23.49
CA PHE A 81 -0.07 3.88 -22.99
C PHE A 81 1.02 2.79 -22.97
N LEU A 82 1.82 2.70 -24.05
CA LEU A 82 2.94 1.77 -24.12
C LEU A 82 3.99 2.09 -23.04
N GLN A 83 4.32 3.37 -22.86
CA GLN A 83 5.25 3.84 -21.84
C GLN A 83 4.77 3.51 -20.43
N PHE A 84 3.47 3.74 -20.16
CA PHE A 84 2.84 3.36 -18.90
C PHE A 84 2.96 1.86 -18.64
N LEU A 85 2.69 1.02 -19.65
CA LEU A 85 2.80 -0.43 -19.52
C LEU A 85 4.25 -0.86 -19.22
N ILE A 86 5.24 -0.25 -19.88
CA ILE A 86 6.66 -0.53 -19.64
C ILE A 86 7.05 -0.17 -18.20
N ILE A 87 6.65 1.00 -17.72
CA ILE A 87 6.93 1.43 -16.34
C ILE A 87 6.24 0.50 -15.33
N ALA A 88 4.98 0.12 -15.58
CA ALA A 88 4.25 -0.80 -14.71
C ALA A 88 4.94 -2.17 -14.61
N ILE A 89 5.41 -2.71 -15.74
CA ILE A 89 6.17 -3.97 -15.77
C ILE A 89 7.50 -3.80 -15.03
N ALA A 90 8.23 -2.70 -15.27
CA ALA A 90 9.49 -2.43 -14.58
C ALA A 90 9.30 -2.32 -13.06
N LEU A 91 8.29 -1.59 -12.58
CA LEU A 91 7.93 -1.50 -11.16
C LEU A 91 7.59 -2.88 -10.57
N TYR A 92 6.81 -3.67 -11.31
CA TYR A 92 6.45 -5.01 -10.87
C TYR A 92 7.69 -5.90 -10.70
N PHE A 93 8.59 -5.93 -11.69
CA PHE A 93 9.80 -6.75 -11.62
C PHE A 93 10.82 -6.27 -10.58
N VAL A 94 10.98 -4.96 -10.40
CA VAL A 94 12.00 -4.38 -9.51
C VAL A 94 11.54 -4.32 -8.05
N ILE A 95 10.25 -4.12 -7.78
CA ILE A 95 9.74 -3.92 -6.42
C ILE A 95 8.83 -5.08 -6.01
N VAL A 96 7.77 -5.34 -6.77
CA VAL A 96 6.70 -6.27 -6.35
C VAL A 96 7.21 -7.71 -6.32
N LEU A 97 7.94 -8.15 -7.35
CA LEU A 97 8.46 -9.51 -7.45
C LEU A 97 9.46 -9.84 -6.34
N PRO A 98 10.50 -9.03 -6.05
CA PRO A 98 11.40 -9.32 -4.94
C PRO A 98 10.71 -9.20 -3.58
N MET A 99 9.78 -8.26 -3.39
CA MET A 99 9.01 -8.18 -2.14
C MET A 99 8.13 -9.41 -1.93
N ASN A 100 7.40 -9.87 -2.96
CA ASN A 100 6.60 -11.08 -2.89
C ASN A 100 7.46 -12.31 -2.63
N LYS A 101 8.60 -12.44 -3.32
CA LYS A 101 9.54 -13.55 -3.11
C LYS A 101 10.17 -13.55 -1.72
N LEU A 102 10.44 -12.37 -1.15
CA LEU A 102 10.95 -12.26 0.21
C LEU A 102 9.86 -12.54 1.26
N ALA A 103 8.62 -12.12 1.00
CA ALA A 103 7.46 -12.45 1.82
C ALA A 103 7.16 -13.95 1.82
N GLU A 104 7.24 -14.62 0.66
CA GLU A 104 7.10 -16.07 0.55
C GLU A 104 8.19 -16.83 1.32
N ARG A 105 9.43 -16.33 1.28
CA ARG A 105 10.54 -16.89 2.07
C ARG A 105 10.35 -16.70 3.58
N ARG A 106 9.86 -15.54 4.01
CA ARG A 106 9.51 -15.29 5.41
C ARG A 106 8.36 -16.18 5.90
N LYS A 107 7.40 -16.50 5.03
CA LYS A 107 6.32 -17.45 5.34
C LYS A 107 6.78 -18.91 5.42
N GLN A 108 7.95 -19.25 4.89
CA GLN A 108 8.53 -20.60 4.96
C GLN A 108 9.49 -20.78 6.14
N ASP A 109 10.21 -19.73 6.56
CA ASP A 109 11.13 -19.76 7.72
C ASP A 109 10.47 -19.40 9.05
N VAL A 110 9.23 -18.89 9.03
CA VAL A 110 8.48 -18.51 10.22
C VAL A 110 7.17 -19.32 10.22
N GLU A 111 7.18 -20.45 10.93
CA GLU A 111 5.97 -20.90 11.61
C GLU A 111 5.45 -19.67 12.36
N PRO A 112 4.21 -19.21 12.12
CA PRO A 112 3.80 -17.86 12.45
C PRO A 112 4.02 -17.62 13.93
N GLU A 113 5.12 -16.94 14.27
CA GLU A 113 5.29 -16.37 15.58
C GLU A 113 4.15 -15.36 15.65
N PRO A 114 3.11 -15.63 16.48
CA PRO A 114 1.91 -14.84 16.42
C PRO A 114 2.36 -13.42 16.67
N GLU A 115 2.12 -12.53 15.68
CA GLU A 115 2.26 -11.09 15.88
C GLU A 115 1.62 -10.83 17.23
N ALA A 116 2.44 -10.42 18.22
CA ALA A 116 1.97 -10.27 19.59
C ALA A 116 0.67 -9.49 19.48
N PRO A 117 -0.47 -10.06 19.91
CA PRO A 117 -1.75 -9.51 19.52
C PRO A 117 -1.73 -8.03 19.88
N ALA A 118 -2.16 -7.18 18.94
CA ALA A 118 -2.27 -5.74 19.20
C ALA A 118 -2.85 -5.55 20.60
N GLU A 119 -2.41 -4.54 21.37
CA GLU A 119 -2.79 -4.44 22.79
C GLU A 119 -4.31 -4.58 22.99
N ASP A 120 -5.11 -4.05 22.05
CA ASP A 120 -6.55 -4.24 21.98
C ASP A 120 -6.99 -5.72 21.93
N VAL A 121 -6.36 -6.53 21.10
CA VAL A 121 -6.63 -7.98 20.99
C VAL A 121 -6.22 -8.72 22.27
N ARG A 122 -5.12 -8.31 22.93
CA ARG A 122 -4.75 -8.88 24.24
C ARG A 122 -5.75 -8.52 25.33
N VAL A 123 -6.15 -7.26 25.40
CA VAL A 123 -7.18 -6.79 26.33
C VAL A 123 -8.50 -7.52 26.09
N LEU A 124 -8.89 -7.73 24.82
CA LEU A 124 -10.09 -8.50 24.49
C LEU A 124 -9.98 -9.97 24.89
N GLN A 125 -8.80 -10.59 24.79
CA GLN A 125 -8.56 -11.95 25.28
C GLN A 125 -8.67 -12.01 26.81
N GLU A 126 -8.06 -11.07 27.52
CA GLU A 126 -8.15 -10.96 28.98
C GLU A 126 -9.61 -10.74 29.44
N ILE A 127 -10.36 -9.85 28.77
CA ILE A 127 -11.79 -9.62 29.04
C ILE A 127 -12.59 -10.91 28.80
N ARG A 128 -12.36 -11.61 27.68
CA ARG A 128 -13.04 -12.88 27.38
C ARG A 128 -12.80 -13.90 28.48
N ASP A 129 -11.55 -14.04 28.91
CA ASP A 129 -11.14 -15.04 29.89
C ASP A 129 -11.72 -14.70 31.29
N LEU A 130 -11.78 -13.41 31.64
CA LEU A 130 -12.46 -12.93 32.85
C LEU A 130 -13.98 -13.17 32.82
N LEU A 131 -14.64 -12.91 31.69
CA LEU A 131 -16.07 -13.19 31.52
C LEU A 131 -16.38 -14.69 31.57
N ALA A 132 -15.53 -15.52 30.96
CA ALA A 132 -15.66 -16.97 31.01
C ALA A 132 -15.53 -17.51 32.44
N ALA A 133 -14.57 -16.98 33.21
CA ALA A 133 -14.40 -17.31 34.62
C ALA A 133 -15.61 -16.88 35.48
N GLN A 134 -16.20 -15.72 35.18
CA GLN A 134 -17.38 -15.21 35.88
C GLN A 134 -18.66 -15.99 35.52
N ALA A 135 -18.81 -16.39 34.26
CA ALA A 135 -19.93 -17.23 33.79
C ALA A 135 -19.88 -18.64 34.40
N GLY A 136 -18.69 -19.17 34.66
CA GLY A 136 -18.49 -20.42 35.42
C GLY A 136 -18.76 -20.28 36.93
N SER A 137 -18.85 -19.06 37.45
CA SER A 137 -18.99 -18.75 38.89
C SER A 137 -20.40 -18.27 39.26
N GLY A 138 -21.44 -18.69 38.52
CA GLY A 138 -22.82 -18.27 38.74
C GLY A 138 -23.33 -18.54 40.17
N PRO A 139 -24.23 -17.67 40.71
CA PRO A 139 -24.65 -17.66 42.11
C PRO A 139 -25.48 -18.90 42.47
N GLY A 140 -24.82 -19.91 43.04
CA GLY A 140 -25.44 -21.19 43.37
C GLY A 140 -24.73 -21.95 44.48
N ALA A 141 -24.32 -21.27 45.55
CA ALA A 141 -23.86 -21.95 46.77
C ALA A 141 -24.08 -21.05 47.99
N ALA A 142 -25.34 -20.92 48.43
CA ALA A 142 -25.62 -20.51 49.80
C ALA A 142 -25.20 -21.68 50.73
N PRO A 143 -24.32 -21.47 51.73
CA PRO A 143 -23.96 -22.52 52.67
C PRO A 143 -25.17 -22.89 53.54
N GLY A 144 -25.32 -24.18 53.81
CA GLY A 144 -26.51 -24.82 54.39
C GLY A 144 -27.12 -24.09 55.57
N GLY A 145 -28.42 -23.82 55.47
CA GLY A 145 -29.24 -23.45 56.62
C GLY A 145 -29.31 -24.60 57.63
N PRO A 146 -29.38 -24.30 58.94
CA PRO A 146 -29.36 -25.32 59.99
C PRO A 146 -30.56 -26.27 59.87
N THR A 147 -30.25 -27.57 59.88
CA THR A 147 -31.23 -28.67 59.84
C THR A 147 -32.14 -28.61 61.07
N PRO A 148 -33.48 -28.60 60.93
CA PRO A 148 -34.37 -28.60 62.08
C PRO A 148 -34.34 -29.98 62.78
N PRO A 149 -34.36 -30.02 64.13
CA PRO A 149 -34.37 -31.28 64.86
C PRO A 149 -35.71 -32.01 64.64
N ARG A 150 -35.62 -33.31 64.32
CA ARG A 150 -36.76 -34.22 64.33
C ARG A 150 -37.21 -34.43 65.78
N GLY A 151 -38.47 -34.14 66.05
CA GLY A 151 -39.05 -34.25 67.39
C GLY A 151 -39.18 -35.69 67.88
N PHE A 152 -39.18 -35.82 69.20
CA PHE A 152 -40.10 -36.64 70.01
C PHE A 152 -40.40 -35.87 71.29
#